data_AF-A0A101SQI0-F1
#
_entry.id   AF-A0A101SQI0-F1
#
_cell.length_a   1.000
_cell.length_b   1.000
_cell.length_c   1.000
_cell.angle_alpha   90.00
_cell.angle_beta   90.00
_cell.angle_gamma   90.00
#
_symmetry.space_group_name_H-M   'P 1'
#
loop_
_entity.id
_entity.type
_entity.pdbx_description
1 polymer ?
#
loop_
_entity_poly.entity_id
_entity_poly.type
_entity_poly.pdbx_seq_one_letter_code
_entity_poly.pdbx_strand_id
1 'polypeptide(L)'
;MVRAVAIAGLAAAAVTVTAPTAMASGTSSKTYGCYSTWGNTGSNGHCQSVTRTGDFQNEIDCSLSGDSSIWYLFHSGSAHASWGYVECTFSANKSWINFKVDS
;
A
#
# COMPACT_ATOMS: atom_id res chain seq x y z
N MET A 1 54.79 -38.21 25.53
CA MET A 1 53.63 -37.33 25.80
C MET A 1 53.58 -36.29 24.68
N VAL A 2 52.42 -36.11 24.01
CA VAL A 2 51.91 -34.95 23.20
C VAL A 2 50.78 -35.55 22.34
N ARG A 3 49.56 -35.64 22.87
CA ARG A 3 48.40 -34.74 22.66
C ARG A 3 48.02 -34.54 21.18
N ALA A 4 47.16 -35.42 20.70
CA ALA A 4 46.33 -35.18 19.52
C ALA A 4 45.37 -34.02 19.79
N VAL A 5 45.35 -33.01 18.92
CA VAL A 5 44.33 -31.97 18.89
C VAL A 5 43.75 -31.96 17.50
N ALA A 6 42.59 -32.61 17.35
CA ALA A 6 41.74 -32.48 16.18
C ALA A 6 41.02 -31.12 16.28
N ILE A 7 41.18 -30.26 15.27
CA ILE A 7 40.33 -29.09 15.08
C ILE A 7 39.61 -29.31 13.76
N ALA A 8 38.47 -30.00 13.85
CA ALA A 8 37.52 -30.06 12.75
C ALA A 8 36.89 -28.67 12.62
N GLY A 9 37.34 -27.90 11.63
CA GLY A 9 36.76 -26.60 11.30
C GLY A 9 35.35 -26.77 10.74
N LEU A 10 34.34 -26.49 11.55
CA LEU A 10 32.97 -26.31 11.06
C LEU A 10 32.89 -24.97 10.31
N ALA A 11 32.93 -25.04 8.98
CA ALA A 11 32.54 -23.91 8.14
C ALA A 11 31.01 -23.80 8.20
N ALA A 12 30.50 -22.89 9.04
CA ALA A 12 29.09 -22.52 9.01
C ALA A 12 28.84 -21.67 7.75
N ALA A 13 28.28 -22.28 6.72
CA ALA A 13 27.74 -21.55 5.58
C ALA A 13 26.53 -20.72 6.08
N ALA A 14 26.71 -19.41 6.17
CA ALA A 14 25.61 -18.49 6.44
C ALA A 14 24.67 -18.50 5.23
N VAL A 15 23.60 -19.29 5.29
CA VAL A 15 22.50 -19.18 4.34
C VAL A 15 21.74 -17.90 4.71
N THR A 16 22.04 -16.81 4.02
CA THR A 16 21.18 -15.62 4.09
C THR A 16 19.85 -16.00 3.44
N VAL A 17 18.89 -16.43 4.25
CA VAL A 17 17.51 -16.56 3.84
C VAL A 17 17.05 -15.15 3.50
N THR A 18 16.98 -14.82 2.22
CA THR A 18 16.27 -13.62 1.75
C THR A 18 14.80 -13.85 2.07
N ALA A 19 14.38 -13.48 3.28
CA ALA A 19 12.97 -13.47 3.61
C ALA A 19 12.27 -12.59 2.57
N PRO A 20 11.16 -13.05 1.95
CA PRO A 20 10.40 -12.21 1.06
C PRO A 20 9.99 -10.97 1.86
N THR A 21 10.38 -9.78 1.40
CA THR A 21 9.87 -8.53 1.95
C THR A 21 8.35 -8.62 1.85
N ALA A 22 7.67 -8.66 3.00
CA ALA A 22 6.22 -8.74 3.03
C ALA A 22 5.67 -7.60 2.17
N MET A 23 5.08 -7.94 1.03
CA MET A 23 4.50 -6.95 0.14
C MET A 23 3.25 -6.42 0.84
N ALA A 24 3.33 -5.21 1.38
CA ALA A 24 2.16 -4.55 1.94
C ALA A 24 1.15 -4.37 0.79
N SER A 25 -0.02 -4.98 0.93
CA SER A 25 -1.12 -4.78 -0.02
C SER A 25 -2.44 -4.93 0.71
N GLY A 26 -3.46 -4.24 0.22
CA GLY A 26 -4.76 -4.29 0.85
C GLY A 26 -5.80 -3.45 0.13
N THR A 27 -6.99 -3.48 0.70
CA THR A 27 -8.18 -2.79 0.21
C THR A 27 -8.82 -2.06 1.38
N SER A 28 -9.16 -0.79 1.18
CA SER A 28 -9.79 0.04 2.20
C SER A 28 -11.26 -0.33 2.38
N SER A 29 -11.87 0.16 3.45
CA SER A 29 -13.34 0.23 3.53
C SER A 29 -13.90 1.12 2.41
N LYS A 30 -15.18 0.91 2.10
CA LYS A 30 -15.90 1.70 1.10
C LYS A 30 -16.45 2.99 1.72
N THR A 31 -16.21 4.12 1.06
CA THR A 31 -16.76 5.45 1.34
C THR A 31 -17.64 5.85 0.15
N TYR A 32 -18.97 5.92 0.36
CA TYR A 32 -19.97 6.26 -0.67
C TYR A 32 -19.83 5.50 -2.01
N GLY A 33 -19.48 4.21 -1.93
CA GLY A 33 -19.32 3.34 -3.11
C GLY A 33 -17.91 3.35 -3.73
N CYS A 34 -17.00 4.15 -3.19
CA CYS A 34 -15.59 4.21 -3.56
C CYS A 34 -14.69 3.56 -2.51
N TYR A 35 -13.60 2.91 -2.91
CA TYR A 35 -12.57 2.34 -2.03
C TYR A 35 -11.20 2.50 -2.70
N SER A 36 -10.13 2.36 -1.93
CA SER A 36 -8.77 2.33 -2.45
C SER A 36 -8.17 0.94 -2.30
N THR A 37 -7.36 0.53 -3.27
CA THR A 37 -6.45 -0.60 -3.12
C THR A 37 -5.02 -0.06 -3.07
N TRP A 38 -4.15 -0.72 -2.33
CA TRP A 38 -2.73 -0.42 -2.35
C TRP A 38 -1.89 -1.68 -2.51
N GLY A 39 -0.74 -1.50 -3.13
CA GLY A 39 0.36 -2.45 -3.15
C GLY A 39 1.54 -1.87 -2.37
N ASN A 40 2.74 -2.38 -2.67
CA ASN A 40 3.92 -2.09 -1.87
C ASN A 40 4.34 -0.60 -1.91
N THR A 41 4.07 0.10 -3.01
CA THR A 41 4.53 1.49 -3.22
C THR A 41 3.47 2.39 -3.81
N GLY A 42 2.23 1.93 -3.98
CA GLY A 42 1.23 2.74 -4.64
C GLY A 42 -0.19 2.31 -4.35
N SER A 43 -1.12 3.22 -4.57
CA SER A 43 -2.54 3.00 -4.40
C SER A 43 -3.34 3.47 -5.61
N ASN A 44 -4.55 2.95 -5.71
CA ASN A 44 -5.48 3.23 -6.78
C ASN A 44 -6.90 3.28 -6.21
N GLY A 45 -7.62 4.34 -6.53
CA GLY A 45 -9.03 4.49 -6.19
C GLY A 45 -9.92 3.72 -7.15
N HIS A 46 -11.02 3.19 -6.62
CA HIS A 46 -12.04 2.47 -7.36
C HIS A 46 -13.43 2.92 -6.87
N CYS A 47 -14.37 3.14 -7.78
CA CYS A 47 -15.78 3.39 -7.46
C CYS A 47 -16.65 2.47 -8.30
N GLN A 48 -17.45 1.61 -7.66
CA GLN A 48 -18.38 0.72 -8.38
C GLN A 48 -19.68 1.44 -8.75
N SER A 49 -20.19 2.26 -7.83
CA SER A 49 -21.32 3.15 -8.04
C SER A 49 -21.25 4.21 -6.96
N VAL A 50 -20.94 5.44 -7.34
CA VAL A 50 -20.88 6.58 -6.40
C VAL A 50 -22.29 6.82 -5.86
N THR A 51 -22.46 6.80 -4.54
CA THR A 51 -23.78 6.99 -3.91
C THR A 51 -24.07 8.45 -3.56
N ARG A 52 -23.05 9.32 -3.62
CA ARG A 52 -23.16 10.74 -3.29
C ARG A 52 -22.19 11.57 -4.14
N THR A 53 -22.70 12.60 -4.81
CA THR A 53 -21.87 13.60 -5.51
C THR A 53 -20.98 14.34 -4.52
N GLY A 54 -19.70 14.50 -4.86
CA GLY A 54 -18.73 15.27 -4.08
C GLY A 54 -17.29 14.97 -4.49
N ASP A 55 -16.35 15.57 -3.78
CA ASP A 55 -14.94 15.33 -3.96
C ASP A 55 -14.50 14.08 -3.18
N PHE A 56 -13.82 13.19 -3.88
CA PHE A 56 -13.22 11.98 -3.34
C PHE A 56 -11.70 12.09 -3.40
N GLN A 57 -11.06 11.81 -2.28
CA GLN A 57 -9.60 11.74 -2.21
C GLN A 57 -9.17 10.30 -2.17
N ASN A 58 -8.23 9.90 -3.02
CA ASN A 58 -7.44 8.72 -2.74
C ASN A 58 -6.19 9.17 -1.98
N GLU A 59 -5.98 8.62 -0.79
CA GLU A 59 -4.84 8.95 0.08
C GLU A 59 -4.09 7.69 0.49
N ILE A 60 -2.77 7.76 0.49
CA ILE A 60 -1.87 6.65 0.84
C ILE A 60 -0.86 7.11 1.88
N ASP A 61 -0.66 6.27 2.90
CA ASP A 61 0.37 6.43 3.92
C ASP A 61 1.69 5.83 3.40
N CYS A 62 2.65 6.69 3.06
CA CYS A 62 3.95 6.27 2.53
C CYS A 62 5.01 6.01 3.60
N SER A 63 4.61 5.58 4.79
CA SER A 63 5.49 5.21 5.90
C SER A 63 6.49 6.31 6.29
N LEU A 64 7.65 6.34 5.62
CA LEU A 64 8.78 7.22 5.90
C LEU A 64 8.74 8.54 5.11
N SER A 65 7.95 8.61 4.03
CA SER A 65 7.88 9.78 3.14
C SER A 65 6.67 10.69 3.36
N GLY A 66 5.83 10.40 4.36
CA GLY A 66 4.58 11.12 4.62
C GLY A 66 3.44 10.68 3.70
N ASP A 67 2.25 11.22 3.92
CA ASP A 67 1.07 10.81 3.16
C ASP A 67 1.02 11.51 1.80
N SER A 68 0.54 10.81 0.78
CA SER A 68 0.36 11.34 -0.57
C SER A 68 -1.09 11.17 -0.99
N SER A 69 -1.63 12.11 -1.77
CA SER A 69 -3.06 12.08 -2.10
C SER A 69 -3.43 12.87 -3.35
N ILE A 70 -4.62 12.56 -3.88
CA ILE A 70 -5.21 13.27 -5.01
C ILE A 70 -6.74 13.31 -4.91
N TRP A 71 -7.33 14.46 -5.22
CA TRP A 71 -8.79 14.69 -5.18
C TRP A 71 -9.41 14.65 -6.58
N TYR A 72 -10.62 14.10 -6.66
CA TYR A 72 -11.45 14.08 -7.87
C TYR A 72 -12.91 14.31 -7.51
N LEU A 73 -13.59 15.15 -8.30
CA LEU A 73 -15.04 15.31 -8.24
C LEU A 73 -15.70 14.13 -8.95
N PHE A 74 -16.59 13.43 -8.24
CA PHE A 74 -17.47 12.42 -8.84
C PHE A 74 -18.93 12.73 -8.60
N HIS A 75 -19.75 12.33 -9.57
CA HIS A 75 -21.20 12.51 -9.52
C HIS A 75 -21.89 11.21 -9.14
N SER A 76 -22.99 11.31 -8.40
CA SER A 76 -23.82 10.18 -8.03
C SER A 76 -24.21 9.33 -9.26
N GLY A 77 -24.09 8.02 -9.13
CA GLY A 77 -24.32 7.04 -10.19
C GLY A 77 -23.11 6.76 -11.08
N SER A 78 -22.01 7.53 -11.00
CA SER A 78 -20.82 7.23 -11.77
C SER A 78 -20.08 5.99 -11.25
N ALA A 79 -19.38 5.31 -12.16
CA ALA A 79 -18.50 4.20 -11.85
C ALA A 79 -17.12 4.47 -12.43
N HIS A 80 -16.09 4.27 -11.63
CA HIS A 80 -14.70 4.50 -11.99
C HIS A 80 -13.90 3.28 -11.58
N ALA A 81 -13.65 2.37 -12.53
CA ALA A 81 -12.92 1.14 -12.26
C ALA A 81 -11.47 1.39 -11.78
N SER A 82 -10.90 2.55 -12.09
CA SER A 82 -9.61 3.02 -11.58
C SER A 82 -9.55 4.55 -11.67
N TRP A 83 -8.99 5.21 -10.66
CA TRP A 83 -8.76 6.65 -10.65
C TRP A 83 -7.75 7.02 -9.55
N GLY A 84 -7.19 8.23 -9.64
CA GLY A 84 -6.38 8.81 -8.57
C GLY A 84 -5.22 7.93 -8.13
N TYR A 85 -4.40 7.48 -9.07
CA TYR A 85 -3.19 6.73 -8.75
C TYR A 85 -2.22 7.60 -7.95
N VAL A 86 -1.70 7.07 -6.85
CA VAL A 86 -0.75 7.76 -5.98
C VAL A 86 0.38 6.80 -5.62
N GLU A 87 1.61 7.28 -5.66
CA GLU A 87 2.80 6.50 -5.35
C GLU A 87 3.59 7.04 -4.17
N CYS A 88 4.29 6.10 -3.54
CA CYS A 88 5.22 6.26 -2.45
C CYS A 88 6.62 5.88 -2.94
N THR A 89 7.65 6.59 -2.48
CA THR A 89 9.03 6.33 -2.93
C THR A 89 9.57 4.98 -2.45
N PHE A 90 9.21 4.54 -1.25
CA PHE A 90 9.83 3.37 -0.60
C PHE A 90 8.83 2.28 -0.24
N SER A 91 7.78 2.65 0.48
CA SER A 91 6.76 1.72 0.95
C SER A 91 5.44 2.43 1.17
N ALA A 92 4.35 1.69 1.04
CA ALA A 92 3.00 2.07 1.43
C ALA A 92 2.53 1.18 2.57
N ASN A 93 1.99 1.77 3.62
CA ASN A 93 1.40 1.03 4.75
C ASN A 93 -0.07 0.68 4.48
N LYS A 94 -0.83 1.70 4.08
CA LYS A 94 -2.28 1.64 3.90
C LYS A 94 -2.75 2.74 2.96
N SER A 95 -3.96 2.59 2.43
CA SER A 95 -4.63 3.64 1.67
C SER A 95 -6.11 3.70 2.02
N TRP A 96 -6.74 4.86 1.85
CA TRP A 96 -8.15 5.09 2.17
C TRP A 96 -8.77 6.17 1.27
N ILE A 97 -10.10 6.24 1.32
CA ILE A 97 -10.87 7.24 0.60
C ILE A 97 -11.44 8.28 1.57
N ASN A 98 -11.06 9.54 1.40
CA ASN A 98 -11.73 10.66 2.05
C ASN A 98 -12.82 11.23 1.15
N PHE A 99 -13.76 11.95 1.75
CA PHE A 99 -14.88 12.56 1.05
C PHE A 99 -15.15 13.96 1.57
N LYS A 100 -15.45 14.89 0.66
CA LYS A 100 -15.96 16.23 0.94
C LYS A 100 -17.15 16.51 0.04
N VAL A 101 -18.14 17.21 0.58
CA VAL A 101 -19.30 17.66 -0.21
C VAL A 101 -18.84 18.82 -1.09
N ASP A 102 -19.07 18.70 -2.40
CA ASP A 102 -18.92 19.81 -3.34
C ASP A 102 -19.93 20.90 -2.96
N SER A 103 -19.44 22.12 -2.71
CA SER A 103 -20.22 23.22 -2.11
C SER A 103 -20.88 24.09 -3.16
#